data_AF-A0A6N2N626-F1
#
_entry.id   AF-A0A6N2N626-F1
#
_cell.length_a   1.000
_cell.length_b   1.000
_cell.length_c   1.000
_cell.angle_alpha   90.00
_cell.angle_beta   90.00
_cell.angle_gamma   90.00
#
_symmetry.space_group_name_H-M   'P 1'
#
loop_
_entity.id
_entity.type
_entity.pdbx_description
1 polymer ?
#
loop_
_entity_poly.entity_id
_entity_poly.type
_entity_poly.pdbx_seq_one_letter_code
_entity_poly.pdbx_strand_id
1 'polypeptide(L)'
;MSSSTKALDPAFQGVGQRPGTEIWRIENFQPFPLPKSDHGKFYMGDSYIVLQTTGKGGAYLYDIHFWIGKDSSQLEQQLSKLSN
;
A
#
# COMPACT_ATOMS: atom_id res chain seq x y z
N MET A 1 10.42 11.65 28.37
CA MET A 1 9.21 11.31 27.60
C MET A 1 9.66 10.86 26.21
N SER A 2 9.60 9.56 25.91
CA SER A 2 9.99 9.04 24.59
C SER A 2 8.84 9.25 23.62
N SER A 3 8.86 10.36 22.88
CA SER A 3 8.03 10.52 21.69
C SER A 3 8.57 9.58 20.62
N SER A 4 8.14 8.32 20.65
CA SER A 4 8.31 7.40 19.52
C SER A 4 7.39 7.86 18.41
N THR A 5 7.76 8.94 17.73
CA THR A 5 7.30 9.18 16.37
C THR A 5 7.84 8.02 15.57
N LYS A 6 7.07 6.93 15.47
CA LYS A 6 7.36 5.86 14.51
C LYS A 6 7.64 6.57 13.20
N ALA A 7 8.84 6.40 12.65
CA ALA A 7 9.15 6.92 11.33
C ALA A 7 8.09 6.35 10.38
N LEU A 8 7.13 7.19 9.99
CA LEU A 8 6.12 6.82 9.02
C LEU A 8 6.85 6.73 7.69
N ASP A 9 6.62 5.64 6.96
CA ASP A 9 7.09 5.54 5.59
C ASP A 9 6.56 6.76 4.81
N PRO A 10 7.40 7.48 4.04
CA PRO A 10 6.97 8.65 3.27
C PRO A 10 5.74 8.39 2.39
N ALA A 11 5.54 7.16 1.92
CA ALA A 11 4.39 6.78 1.11
C ALA A 11 3.05 6.88 1.85
N PHE A 12 3.06 6.83 3.19
CA PHE A 12 1.87 6.92 4.04
C PHE A 12 1.69 8.30 4.70
N GLN A 13 2.49 9.29 4.31
CA GLN A 13 2.38 10.61 4.89
C GLN A 13 1.08 11.29 4.42
N GLY A 14 0.19 11.58 5.37
CA GLY A 14 -1.04 12.34 5.12
C GLY A 14 -2.22 11.54 4.56
N VAL A 15 -2.12 10.20 4.52
CA VAL A 15 -3.18 9.31 4.04
C VAL A 15 -4.38 9.31 4.99
N GLY A 16 -5.57 9.04 4.46
CA GLY A 16 -6.80 8.97 5.24
C GLY A 16 -7.31 10.30 5.80
N GLN A 17 -6.72 11.44 5.45
CA GLN A 17 -7.19 12.75 5.91
C GLN A 17 -8.46 13.24 5.18
N ARG A 18 -8.84 12.58 4.09
CA ARG A 18 -10.00 12.91 3.26
C ARG A 18 -10.69 11.63 2.79
N PRO A 19 -12.01 11.66 2.52
CA PRO A 19 -12.69 10.55 1.89
C PRO A 19 -12.09 10.22 0.52
N GLY A 20 -11.97 8.94 0.22
CA GLY A 20 -11.44 8.45 -1.05
C GLY A 20 -10.68 7.14 -0.91
N THR A 21 -10.27 6.62 -2.07
CA THR A 21 -9.45 5.41 -2.19
C THR A 21 -8.00 5.79 -2.48
N GLU A 22 -7.10 5.27 -1.68
CA GLU A 22 -5.65 5.36 -1.86
C GLU A 22 -5.09 3.95 -2.02
N ILE A 23 -4.23 3.74 -3.01
CA ILE A 23 -3.68 2.42 -3.33
C ILE A 23 -2.17 2.54 -3.43
N TRP A 24 -1.45 1.57 -2.88
CA TRP A 24 -0.01 1.42 -3.01
C TRP A 24 0.31 0.08 -3.63
N ARG A 25 1.26 0.06 -4.58
CA ARG A 25 1.92 -1.16 -5.05
C ARG A 25 3.16 -1.39 -4.18
N ILE A 26 3.43 -2.64 -3.83
CA ILE A 26 4.64 -3.01 -3.12
C ILE A 26 5.70 -3.41 -4.13
N GLU A 27 6.82 -2.72 -4.12
CA GLU A 27 8.00 -3.02 -4.92
C GLU A 27 9.21 -3.05 -3.99
N ASN A 28 9.98 -4.14 -4.00
CA ASN A 28 11.17 -4.32 -3.15
C ASN A 28 10.91 -4.05 -1.66
N PHE A 29 9.81 -4.59 -1.10
CA PHE A 29 9.35 -4.33 0.27
C PHE A 29 9.01 -2.87 0.62
N GLN A 30 8.89 -1.99 -0.38
CA GLN A 30 8.52 -0.59 -0.18
C GLN A 30 7.19 -0.25 -0.86
N PRO A 31 6.31 0.53 -0.20
CA PRO A 31 5.06 1.00 -0.79
C PRO A 31 5.28 2.18 -1.74
N PHE A 32 4.74 2.07 -2.96
CA PHE A 32 4.70 3.15 -3.94
C PHE A 32 3.26 3.53 -4.27
N PRO A 33 2.88 4.81 -4.19
CA PRO A 33 1.51 5.23 -4.46
C PRO A 33 1.15 4.97 -5.93
N LEU A 34 0.02 4.28 -6.13
CA LEU A 34 -0.48 3.96 -7.46
C LEU A 34 -1.27 5.15 -8.03
N PRO A 35 -0.94 5.64 -9.25
CA PRO A 35 -1.70 6.69 -9.90
C PRO A 35 -3.18 6.34 -10.03
N LYS A 36 -4.05 7.34 -9.86
CA LYS A 36 -5.52 7.13 -9.96
C LYS A 36 -5.95 6.56 -11.31
N SER A 37 -5.18 6.82 -12.38
CA SER A 37 -5.41 6.25 -13.73
C SER A 37 -5.25 4.73 -13.79
N ASP A 38 -4.55 4.14 -12.83
CA ASP A 38 -4.26 2.70 -12.75
C ASP A 38 -5.01 2.01 -11.62
N HIS A 39 -5.89 2.73 -10.90
CA HIS A 39 -6.78 2.12 -9.93
C HIS A 39 -7.68 1.08 -10.61
N GLY A 40 -7.74 -0.12 -10.03
CA GLY A 40 -8.48 -1.26 -10.60
C GLY A 40 -7.65 -2.17 -11.52
N LYS A 41 -6.41 -1.79 -11.87
CA LYS A 41 -5.47 -2.66 -12.58
C LYS A 41 -4.52 -3.30 -11.58
N PHE A 42 -4.72 -4.59 -11.31
CA PHE A 42 -3.88 -5.36 -10.39
C PHE A 42 -3.11 -6.44 -11.16
N TYR A 43 -1.79 -6.44 -11.05
CA TYR A 43 -0.92 -7.39 -11.73
C TYR A 43 -0.58 -8.57 -10.82
N MET A 44 -0.73 -9.80 -11.32
CA MET A 44 -0.53 -11.05 -10.56
C MET A 44 0.87 -11.20 -9.95
N GLY A 45 1.88 -10.53 -10.49
CA GLY A 45 3.25 -10.55 -9.98
C GLY A 45 3.54 -9.57 -8.85
N ASP A 46 2.54 -8.80 -8.38
CA ASP A 46 2.75 -7.75 -7.38
C ASP A 46 1.82 -7.89 -6.18
N SER A 47 2.09 -7.11 -5.14
CA SER A 47 1.19 -6.98 -4.01
C SER A 47 0.77 -5.52 -3.85
N TYR A 48 -0.44 -5.28 -3.34
CA TYR A 48 -1.00 -3.95 -3.19
C TYR A 48 -1.67 -3.78 -1.83
N ILE A 49 -1.61 -2.55 -1.32
CA ILE A 49 -2.36 -2.09 -0.14
C ILE A 49 -3.42 -1.12 -0.65
N VAL A 50 -4.66 -1.29 -0.22
CA VAL A 50 -5.77 -0.38 -0.53
C VAL A 50 -6.31 0.16 0.78
N LEU A 51 -6.35 1.49 0.89
CA LEU A 51 -7.04 2.20 1.96
C LEU A 51 -8.28 2.87 1.37
N GLN A 52 -9.45 2.50 1.89
CA GLN A 52 -10.69 3.20 1.63
C GLN A 52 -11.05 4.03 2.85
N THR A 53 -11.15 5.34 2.66
CA THR A 53 -11.58 6.27 3.69
C THR A 53 -12.99 6.77 3.36
N THR A 54 -13.94 6.55 4.27
CA THR A 54 -15.31 7.05 4.11
C THR A 54 -15.65 8.04 5.22
N GLY A 55 -16.28 9.16 4.87
CA GLY A 55 -16.75 10.14 5.84
C GLY A 55 -18.21 9.87 6.18
N LYS A 56 -18.52 9.59 7.45
CA LYS A 56 -19.91 9.42 7.92
C LYS A 56 -20.09 10.10 9.28
N GLY A 57 -21.03 11.04 9.36
CA GLY A 57 -21.42 11.67 10.63
C GLY A 57 -20.33 12.49 11.32
N GLY A 58 -19.41 13.10 10.55
CA GLY A 58 -18.30 13.90 11.10
C GLY A 58 -17.08 13.09 11.54
N ALA A 59 -17.09 11.77 11.37
CA ALA A 59 -15.95 10.89 11.59
C ALA A 59 -15.52 10.19 10.29
N TYR A 60 -14.26 9.79 10.24
CA TYR A 60 -13.72 8.93 9.17
C TYR A 60 -13.73 7.47 9.60
N LEU A 61 -14.15 6.61 8.68
CA LEU A 61 -14.02 5.16 8.74
C LEU A 61 -12.95 4.71 7.74
N TYR A 62 -12.16 3.73 8.13
CA TYR A 62 -11.02 3.24 7.36
C TYR A 62 -11.16 1.74 7.14
N ASP A 63 -11.21 1.33 5.87
CA ASP A 63 -11.15 -0.06 5.46
C ASP A 63 -9.81 -0.30 4.75
N ILE A 64 -9.00 -1.23 5.27
CA ILE A 64 -7.70 -1.58 4.72
C ILE A 64 -7.79 -2.98 4.11
N HIS A 65 -7.45 -3.08 2.83
CA HIS A 65 -7.43 -4.34 2.09
C HIS A 65 -6.04 -4.63 1.56
N PHE A 66 -5.63 -5.89 1.65
CA PHE A 66 -4.40 -6.39 1.06
C PHE A 66 -4.75 -7.24 -0.15
N TRP A 67 -4.17 -6.89 -1.30
CA TRP A 67 -4.23 -7.73 -2.48
C TRP A 67 -2.86 -8.36 -2.70
N ILE A 68 -2.82 -9.69 -2.69
CA ILE A 68 -1.58 -10.45 -2.85
C ILE A 68 -1.68 -11.16 -4.19
N GLY A 69 -0.84 -10.72 -5.15
CA GLY A 69 -0.75 -11.36 -6.45
C GLY A 69 -0.26 -12.80 -6.30
N LYS A 70 -0.83 -13.69 -7.10
CA LYS A 70 -0.49 -15.12 -7.06
C LYS A 70 1.00 -15.38 -7.27
N ASP A 71 1.65 -14.58 -8.11
CA ASP A 71 3.04 -14.75 -8.54
C ASP A 71 4.00 -13.77 -7.83
N SER A 72 3.48 -12.93 -6.90
CA SER A 72 4.29 -11.90 -6.22
C SER A 72 5.38 -12.48 -5.32
N SER A 73 5.10 -13.62 -4.69
CA SER A 73 6.07 -14.34 -3.86
C SER A 73 7.20 -15.01 -4.65
N GLN A 74 6.98 -15.34 -5.93
CA GLN A 74 8.00 -15.99 -6.76
C GLN A 74 9.06 -15.00 -7.24
N LEU A 75 8.67 -13.76 -7.59
CA LEU A 75 9.63 -12.78 -8.08
C LEU A 75 10.66 -12.39 -7.00
N GLU A 76 10.24 -12.18 -5.75
CA GLU A 76 11.17 -11.86 -4.64
C GLU A 76 12.08 -13.04 -4.28
N GLN A 77 11.57 -14.27 -4.32
CA GLN A 77 12.40 -15.48 -4.16
C GLN A 77 13.38 -15.68 -5.32
N GLN A 78 13.10 -15.14 -6.50
CA GLN A 78 13.96 -15.25 -7.67
C GLN A 78 15.00 -14.13 -7.75
N LEU A 79 14.63 -12.90 -7.36
CA LEU A 79 15.54 -11.77 -7.17
C LEU A 79 16.57 -12.03 -6.06
N SER A 80 16.15 -12.61 -4.93
CA SER A 80 17.08 -13.01 -3.86
C SER A 80 18.09 -14.06 -4.29
N LYS A 81 17.75 -14.93 -5.26
CA LYS A 81 18.66 -15.96 -5.80
C LYS A 81 19.67 -15.42 -6.81
N LEU A 82 19.41 -14.27 -7.42
CA LEU A 82 20.32 -13.61 -8.38
C LEU A 82 21.34 -12.69 -7.70
N SER A 83 21.19 -12.46 -6.39
CA SER A 83 22.10 -11.63 -5.58
C SER A 83 23.29 -12.41 -4.99
N ASN A 84 23.50 -13.69 -5.36
CA ASN A 84 24.63 -14.52 -4.91
C ASN A 84 25.44 -15.06 -6.08
#